data_AF-A0A2H5YZ24-F1
#
_entry.id   AF-A0A2H5YZ24-F1
#
_cell.length_a   1.000
_cell.length_b   1.000
_cell.length_c   1.000
_cell.angle_alpha   90.00
_cell.angle_beta   90.00
_cell.angle_gamma   90.00
#
_symmetry.space_group_name_H-M   'P 1'
#
loop_
_entity.id
_entity.type
_entity.pdbx_description
1 polymer ?
#
loop_
_entity_poly.entity_id
_entity_poly.type
_entity_poly.pdbx_seq_one_letter_code
_entity_poly.pdbx_strand_id
1 'polypeptide(L)' 'MVDELMQLEAGDVLVLDQDVSFPLLVYVENEPCFYAFPGKRGRSLAVRIAGTVTEEWPRPDELDQEGGTALWPTVTTA' A
#
# COMPACT_ATOMS: atom_id res chain seq x y z
N MET A 1 2.87 23.15 -10.45
CA MET A 1 1.93 22.23 -9.79
C MET A 1 0.53 22.24 -10.44
N VAL A 2 -0.27 23.32 -10.36
CA VAL A 2 -1.58 23.33 -11.08
C VAL A 2 -1.38 23.34 -12.60
N ASP A 3 -0.46 24.15 -13.11
CA ASP A 3 -0.23 24.24 -14.56
C ASP A 3 0.30 22.94 -15.18
N GLU A 4 1.09 22.16 -14.44
CA GLU A 4 1.59 20.85 -14.89
C GLU A 4 0.45 19.81 -14.96
N LEU A 5 -0.45 19.82 -13.97
CA LEU A 5 -1.63 18.96 -13.97
C LEU A 5 -2.56 19.27 -15.15
N MET A 6 -2.70 20.55 -15.50
CA MET A 6 -3.56 21.01 -16.61
C MET A 6 -2.97 20.71 -18.00
N GLN A 7 -1.68 20.37 -18.08
CA GLN A 7 -0.96 20.05 -19.31
C GLN A 7 -0.80 18.55 -19.56
N LEU A 8 -1.37 17.69 -18.72
CA LEU A 8 -1.27 16.24 -18.91
C LEU A 8 -1.95 15.78 -20.19
N GLU A 9 -1.24 14.98 -20.96
CA GLU A 9 -1.71 14.36 -22.20
C GLU A 9 -1.75 12.83 -22.07
N ALA A 10 -2.51 12.19 -22.97
CA ALA A 10 -2.61 10.74 -22.99
C ALA A 10 -1.24 10.12 -23.30
N GLY A 11 -0.72 9.34 -22.35
CA GLY A 11 0.60 8.70 -22.45
C GLY A 11 1.59 9.22 -21.41
N ASP A 12 1.27 10.32 -20.71
CA ASP A 12 2.11 10.82 -19.63
C ASP A 12 2.16 9.87 -18.44
N VAL A 13 3.31 9.85 -17.76
CA VAL A 13 3.58 9.01 -16.61
C VAL A 13 3.74 9.87 -15.37
N LEU A 14 2.87 9.65 -14.39
CA LEU A 14 2.95 10.26 -13.07
C LEU A 14 3.68 9.34 -12.11
N VAL A 15 4.82 9.81 -11.59
CA VAL A 15 5.51 9.12 -10.49
C VAL A 15 4.86 9.54 -9.18
N LEU A 16 4.47 8.56 -8.38
CA LEU A 16 3.88 8.76 -7.05
C LEU A 16 4.93 8.46 -5.99
N ASP A 17 4.80 9.08 -4.83
CA ASP A 17 5.68 8.84 -3.66
C ASP A 17 5.39 7.50 -2.96
N GLN A 18 4.44 6.71 -3.48
CA GLN A 18 4.07 5.41 -2.93
C GLN A 18 5.05 4.33 -3.37
N ASP A 19 5.77 3.77 -2.41
CA ASP A 19 6.60 2.59 -2.62
C ASP A 19 5.69 1.35 -2.86
N VAL A 20 5.98 0.60 -3.92
CA VAL A 20 5.22 -0.59 -4.34
C VAL A 20 5.37 -1.78 -3.40
N SER A 21 6.40 -1.79 -2.55
CA SER A 21 6.63 -2.81 -1.53
C SER A 21 5.82 -2.57 -0.25
N PHE A 22 5.20 -1.40 -0.11
CA PHE A 22 4.42 -1.00 1.05
C PHE A 22 2.91 -1.18 0.85
N PRO A 23 2.15 -1.48 1.91
CA PRO A 23 0.70 -1.55 1.81
C PRO A 23 0.12 -0.16 1.55
N LEU A 24 -1.05 -0.14 0.89
CA LEU A 24 -1.83 1.06 0.64
C LEU A 24 -2.80 1.33 1.79
N LEU A 25 -3.11 2.60 2.00
CA LEU A 25 -4.15 3.03 2.94
C LEU A 25 -5.54 2.79 2.35
N VAL A 26 -6.39 2.09 3.10
CA VAL A 26 -7.79 1.82 2.73
C VAL A 26 -8.69 2.77 3.50
N TYR A 27 -9.54 3.45 2.75
CA TYR A 27 -10.53 4.38 3.28
C TYR A 27 -11.91 3.74 3.30
N VAL A 28 -12.63 3.91 4.41
CA VAL A 28 -14.05 3.59 4.54
C VAL A 28 -14.75 4.91 4.84
N GLU A 29 -15.68 5.33 3.99
CA GLU A 29 -16.38 6.62 4.15
C GLU A 29 -15.42 7.84 4.26
N ASN A 30 -14.32 7.82 3.49
CA ASN A 30 -13.22 8.81 3.53
C ASN A 30 -12.38 8.82 4.81
N GLU A 31 -12.58 7.86 5.71
CA GLU A 31 -11.76 7.70 6.91
C GLU A 31 -10.72 6.57 6.72
N PRO A 32 -9.43 6.82 6.98
CA PRO A 32 -8.40 5.79 6.88
C PRO A 32 -8.61 4.74 7.97
N CYS A 33 -8.75 3.48 7.57
CA CYS A 33 -9.11 2.39 8.49
C CYS A 33 -8.10 1.23 8.49
N PHE A 34 -7.51 0.91 7.33
CA PHE A 34 -6.65 -0.27 7.19
C PHE A 34 -5.43 -0.02 6.31
N TYR A 35 -4.40 -0.85 6.52
CA TYR A 35 -3.34 -1.10 5.55
C TYR A 35 -3.69 -2.35 4.73
N ALA A 36 -3.48 -2.32 3.42
CA ALA A 36 -3.77 -3.47 2.57
C ALA A 36 -2.91 -3.57 1.30
N PHE A 37 -2.74 -4.80 0.80
CA PHE A 37 -2.10 -5.05 -0.49
C PHE A 37 -3.13 -5.25 -1.60
N PRO A 38 -2.97 -4.60 -2.77
CA PRO A 38 -3.85 -4.80 -3.91
C PRO A 38 -3.68 -6.20 -4.51
N GLY A 39 -4.75 -6.73 -5.08
CA GLY A 39 -4.78 -8.06 -5.69
C GLY A 39 -6.07 -8.33 -6.45
N LYS A 40 -6.39 -9.61 -6.63
CA LYS A 40 -7.59 -10.06 -7.33
C LYS A 40 -8.29 -11.18 -6.57
N ARG A 41 -9.62 -11.17 -6.59
CA ARG A 41 -10.47 -12.30 -6.18
C ARG A 41 -11.34 -12.70 -7.37
N GLY A 42 -10.99 -13.81 -8.01
CA GLY A 42 -11.58 -14.18 -9.29
C GLY A 42 -11.28 -13.13 -10.37
N ARG A 43 -12.33 -12.55 -10.97
CA ARG A 43 -12.20 -11.50 -12.01
C ARG A 43 -12.24 -10.08 -11.45
N SER A 44 -12.46 -9.91 -10.15
CA SER A 44 -12.59 -8.60 -9.51
C SER A 44 -11.27 -8.17 -8.87
N LEU A 45 -10.98 -6.87 -8.92
CA LEU A 45 -9.98 -6.26 -8.06
C LEU A 45 -10.40 -6.43 -6.59
N ALA A 46 -9.43 -6.70 -5.75
CA ALA A 46 -9.63 -6.90 -4.33
C ALA A 46 -8.40 -6.41 -3.57
N VAL A 47 -8.54 -6.28 -2.25
CA VAL A 47 -7.43 -5.98 -1.35
C VAL A 47 -7.35 -7.06 -0.28
N ARG A 48 -6.13 -7.37 0.15
CA ARG A 48 -5.88 -8.21 1.34
C ARG A 48 -5.48 -7.29 2.49
N ILE A 49 -6.33 -7.22 3.50
CA ILE A 49 -6.07 -6.44 4.72
C ILE A 49 -4.82 -7.00 5.41
N ALA A 50 -3.89 -6.10 5.72
CA ALA A 50 -2.63 -6.40 6.38
C ALA A 50 -2.64 -6.00 7.86
N GLY A 51 -3.40 -4.96 8.22
CA GLY A 51 -3.55 -4.48 9.59
C GLY A 51 -4.50 -3.28 9.65
N THR A 52 -4.83 -2.84 10.86
CA THR A 52 -5.57 -1.58 11.07
C THR A 52 -4.59 -0.40 11.11
N VAL A 53 -5.07 0.82 10.86
CA VAL A 53 -4.20 2.03 10.96
C VAL A 53 -3.80 2.40 12.38
N THR A 54 -4.48 1.82 13.37
CA THR A 54 -4.12 1.98 14.79
C THR A 54 -2.87 1.20 15.16
N GLU A 55 -2.51 0.19 14.37
CA GLU A 55 -1.25 -0.52 14.46
C GLU A 55 -0.24 0.23 13.59
N GLU A 56 0.86 0.70 14.18
CA GLU A 56 1.92 1.35 13.41
C GLU A 56 2.49 0.34 12.41
N TRP A 57 2.42 0.66 11.12
CA TRP A 57 3.10 -0.12 10.10
C TRP A 57 4.58 0.27 10.11
N PRO A 58 5.51 -0.69 10.31
CA PRO A 58 6.93 -0.38 10.42
C PRO A 58 7.42 0.28 9.14
N ARG A 59 8.17 1.37 9.28
CA ARG A 59 8.76 2.07 8.13
C ARG A 59 9.96 1.29 7.60
N PRO A 60 10.30 1.41 6.31
CA PRO A 60 11.44 0.70 5.72
C PRO A 60 12.74 0.97 6.48
N ASP A 61 12.95 2.22 6.88
CA ASP A 61 14.15 2.69 7.62
C ASP A 61 14.33 2.00 9.00
N GLU A 62 13.29 1.35 9.52
CA GLU A 62 13.29 0.60 10.78
C GLU A 62 13.58 -0.90 10.58
N LEU A 63 13.42 -1.42 9.36
CA LEU A 63 13.66 -2.83 9.00
C LEU A 63 15.13 -3.13 8.70
N ASP A 64 15.91 -2.11 8.34
CA ASP A 64 17.29 -2.22 7.89
C ASP A 64 18.33 -2.32 9.03
N GLN A 65 17.93 -2.16 10.30
CA GLN A 65 18.88 -2.12 11.42
C GLN A 65 19.22 -3.50 12.01
N GLU A 66 18.35 -4.51 11.89
CA GLU A 66 18.62 -5.87 12.39
C GLU A 66 17.86 -6.94 11.56
N GLY A 67 18.47 -7.41 10.46
CA GLY A 67 18.10 -8.70 9.84
C GLY A 67 16.68 -8.87 9.29
N GLY A 68 15.98 -7.78 8.93
CA GLY A 68 14.53 -7.73 8.70
C GLY A 68 13.99 -8.22 7.35
N THR A 69 14.51 -9.30 6.73
CA THR A 69 13.81 -9.96 5.59
C THR A 69 12.90 -11.11 6.04
N ALA A 70 12.84 -11.41 7.35
CA ALA A 70 12.24 -12.64 7.87
C ALA A 70 11.02 -12.42 8.78
N LEU A 71 10.08 -11.52 8.47
CA LEU A 71 8.80 -11.45 9.20
C LEU A 71 7.62 -11.21 8.25
N TRP A 72 7.43 -12.13 7.31
CA TRP A 72 6.09 -12.31 6.74
C TRP A 72 5.32 -13.20 7.72
N PRO A 73 4.16 -12.79 8.25
CA PRO A 73 3.23 -13.76 8.78
C PRO A 73 2.68 -14.50 7.55
N THR A 74 3.25 -15.66 7.26
CA THR A 74 2.51 -16.70 6.54
C THR A 74 1.31 -17.01 7.41
N VAL A 75 0.16 -16.40 7.11
CA VAL A 75 -1.11 -16.83 7.70
C VAL A 75 -1.30 -18.26 7.21
N THR A 76 -0.94 -19.22 8.06
CA THR A 76 -1.26 -20.63 7.90
C THR A 76 -2.77 -20.73 7.96
N THR A 77 -3.41 -20.87 6.81
CA THR A 77 -4.79 -21.34 6.74
C THR A 77 -4.77 -22.81 7.17
N ALA A 78 -5.31 -23.08 8.37
CA ALA A 78 -5.64 -24.42 8.82
C ALA A 78 -6.85 -25.00 8.05
#